data_AF-A0A8S2E0P3-F1
#
_entry.id   AF-A0A8S2E0P3-F1
#
_cell.length_a   1.000
_cell.length_b   1.000
_cell.length_c   1.000
_cell.angle_alpha   90.00
_cell.angle_beta   90.00
_cell.angle_gamma   90.00
#
_symmetry.space_group_name_H-M   'P 1'
#
loop_
_entity.id
_entity.type
_entity.pdbx_description
1 polymer ?
#
loop_
_entity_poly.entity_id
_entity_poly.type
_entity_poly.pdbx_seq_one_letter_code
_entity_poly.pdbx_strand_id
1 'polypeptide(L)'
;MSRKKRGRAAKNARQKFPPHYETDEVKRAPHVLVFKRGNTGSNVKELVKDMRRVMEPFTAPHLKANKKNSLKDFIAISSHFHVSHLITFSKTQLSTYMRLIRVPRGPTLIFRIRKFTHSRDIVSSLKRPQTFPKQFEHAPLLVMNGFANLNDSVHIKLTTTMFQNMFPSINVTTVDL
;
A
#
# COMPACT_ATOMS: atom_id res chain seq x y z
N MET A 1 -24.06 -40.11 3.19
CA MET A 1 -23.98 -38.65 3.40
C MET A 1 -23.90 -37.93 2.07
N SER A 2 -24.96 -37.23 1.66
CA SER A 2 -25.04 -36.55 0.35
C SER A 2 -24.13 -35.32 0.31
N ARG A 3 -23.18 -35.29 -0.64
CA ARG A 3 -22.32 -34.12 -0.91
C ARG A 3 -23.21 -32.97 -1.40
N LYS A 4 -23.40 -31.95 -0.55
CA LYS A 4 -24.13 -30.73 -0.86
C LYS A 4 -23.51 -30.06 -2.10
N LYS A 5 -24.20 -30.12 -3.25
CA LYS A 5 -23.75 -29.50 -4.51
C LYS A 5 -23.60 -27.99 -4.29
N ARG A 6 -22.36 -27.48 -4.40
CA ARG A 6 -22.06 -26.05 -4.27
C ARG A 6 -22.77 -25.24 -5.36
N GLY A 7 -23.45 -24.17 -4.96
CA GLY A 7 -24.25 -23.33 -5.86
C GLY A 7 -23.41 -22.62 -6.94
N ARG A 8 -24.05 -22.27 -8.06
CA ARG A 8 -23.43 -21.62 -9.24
C ARG A 8 -22.61 -20.36 -8.89
N ALA A 9 -23.06 -19.56 -7.92
CA ALA A 9 -22.33 -18.38 -7.45
C ALA A 9 -20.95 -18.70 -6.86
N ALA A 10 -20.84 -19.81 -6.11
CA ALA A 10 -19.57 -20.26 -5.53
C ALA A 10 -18.60 -20.82 -6.58
N LYS A 11 -19.12 -21.40 -7.67
CA LYS A 11 -18.31 -21.82 -8.83
C LYS A 11 -17.76 -20.60 -9.59
N ASN A 12 -18.60 -19.60 -9.84
CA ASN A 12 -18.21 -18.38 -10.56
C ASN A 12 -17.20 -17.52 -9.79
N ALA A 13 -17.25 -17.52 -8.45
CA ALA A 13 -16.27 -16.82 -7.63
C ALA A 13 -14.86 -17.43 -7.74
N ARG A 14 -14.77 -18.75 -7.90
CA ARG A 14 -13.49 -19.48 -8.03
C ARG A 14 -12.87 -19.33 -9.41
N GLN A 15 -13.68 -19.22 -10.46
CA GLN A 15 -13.20 -18.99 -11.84
C GLN A 15 -12.68 -17.57 -12.07
N LYS A 16 -13.10 -16.58 -11.28
CA LYS A 16 -12.68 -15.17 -11.45
C LYS A 16 -11.30 -14.85 -10.89
N PHE A 17 -10.73 -15.72 -10.07
CA PHE A 17 -9.41 -15.52 -9.46
C PHE A 17 -8.59 -16.79 -9.67
N PRO A 18 -7.96 -16.99 -10.84
CA PRO A 18 -6.91 -18.00 -10.95
C PRO A 18 -5.87 -17.73 -9.86
N PRO A 19 -5.25 -18.77 -9.27
CA PRO A 19 -4.15 -18.56 -8.35
C PRO A 19 -3.03 -17.86 -9.13
N HIS A 20 -2.87 -16.55 -8.92
CA HIS A 20 -1.70 -15.86 -9.40
C HIS A 20 -0.52 -16.48 -8.67
N TYR A 21 0.32 -17.21 -9.39
CA TYR A 21 1.55 -17.73 -8.85
C TYR A 21 2.51 -16.54 -8.74
N GLU A 22 2.53 -15.90 -7.57
CA GLU A 22 3.59 -14.94 -7.24
C GLU A 22 4.92 -15.69 -7.21
N THR A 23 5.93 -15.15 -7.88
CA THR A 23 7.29 -15.68 -7.79
C THR A 23 7.77 -15.58 -6.35
N ASP A 24 8.64 -16.51 -5.93
CA ASP A 24 9.10 -16.54 -4.53
C ASP A 24 9.91 -15.29 -4.14
N GLU A 25 10.49 -14.60 -5.11
CA GLU A 25 11.13 -13.30 -4.95
C GLU A 25 10.11 -12.21 -4.56
N VAL A 26 8.96 -12.18 -5.24
CA VAL A 26 7.87 -11.24 -4.92
C VAL A 26 7.32 -11.55 -3.53
N LYS A 27 7.06 -12.82 -3.20
CA LYS A 27 6.55 -13.24 -1.88
C LYS A 27 7.44 -12.79 -0.71
N ARG A 28 8.76 -12.77 -0.91
CA ARG A 28 9.74 -12.37 0.11
C ARG A 28 9.82 -10.85 0.29
N ALA A 29 9.45 -10.09 -0.73
CA ALA A 29 9.45 -8.64 -0.64
C ALA A 29 8.38 -8.14 0.35
N PRO A 30 8.62 -7.01 1.02
CA PRO A 30 7.64 -6.44 1.94
C PRO A 30 6.43 -5.92 1.16
N HIS A 31 5.28 -6.59 1.31
CA HIS A 31 4.04 -6.13 0.68
C HIS A 31 3.34 -5.06 1.52
N VAL A 32 2.72 -4.11 0.82
CA VAL A 32 1.99 -3.00 1.43
C VAL A 32 0.53 -3.02 0.98
N LEU A 33 -0.41 -2.97 1.92
CA LEU A 33 -1.83 -2.75 1.58
C LEU A 33 -2.25 -1.32 1.85
N VAL A 34 -2.73 -0.64 0.81
CA VAL A 34 -3.23 0.73 0.91
C VAL A 34 -4.75 0.74 0.83
N PHE A 35 -5.42 1.34 1.81
CA PHE A 35 -6.87 1.49 1.80
C PHE A 35 -7.35 2.72 2.58
N LYS A 36 -8.63 3.05 2.41
CA LYS A 36 -9.29 4.10 3.19
C LYS A 36 -10.02 3.52 4.39
N ARG A 37 -10.10 4.28 5.48
CA ARG A 37 -10.90 3.96 6.67
C ARG A 37 -12.01 4.99 6.86
N GLY A 38 -13.23 4.49 7.06
CA GLY A 38 -14.41 5.32 7.30
C GLY A 38 -14.99 5.98 6.04
N ASN A 39 -15.82 6.99 6.26
CA ASN A 39 -16.41 7.78 5.19
C ASN A 39 -15.42 8.86 4.73
N THR A 40 -14.67 8.57 3.67
CA THR A 40 -13.78 9.54 3.03
C THR A 40 -14.40 10.05 1.74
N GLY A 41 -14.21 11.34 1.45
CA GLY A 41 -14.63 11.96 0.18
C GLY A 41 -13.92 11.39 -1.05
N SER A 42 -14.34 11.82 -2.24
CA SER A 42 -13.76 11.43 -3.54
C SER A 42 -12.25 11.65 -3.58
N ASN A 43 -11.78 12.81 -3.15
CA ASN A 43 -10.35 13.17 -3.22
C ASN A 43 -9.48 12.15 -2.47
N VAL A 44 -9.86 11.75 -1.25
CA VAL A 44 -9.08 10.74 -0.51
C VAL A 44 -9.14 9.36 -1.18
N LYS A 45 -10.22 9.03 -1.89
CA LYS A 45 -10.30 7.79 -2.69
C LYS A 45 -9.34 7.83 -3.87
N GLU A 46 -9.22 8.97 -4.54
CA GLU A 46 -8.24 9.17 -5.62
C GLU A 46 -6.81 9.10 -5.08
N LEU A 47 -6.53 9.75 -3.95
CA LEU A 47 -5.23 9.65 -3.28
C LEU A 47 -4.84 8.21 -2.94
N VAL A 48 -5.79 7.39 -2.49
CA VAL A 48 -5.55 5.95 -2.25
C VAL A 48 -5.20 5.20 -3.54
N LYS A 49 -5.83 5.53 -4.67
CA LYS A 49 -5.51 4.90 -5.96
C LYS A 49 -4.11 5.30 -6.43
N ASP A 50 -3.78 6.58 -6.32
CA ASP A 50 -2.46 7.11 -6.67
C ASP A 50 -1.38 6.44 -5.81
N MET A 51 -1.61 6.34 -4.50
CA MET A 51 -0.67 5.69 -3.58
C MET A 51 -0.53 4.19 -3.82
N ARG A 52 -1.58 3.51 -4.30
CA ARG A 52 -1.45 2.11 -4.74
C ARG A 52 -0.54 2.01 -5.95
N ARG A 53 -0.73 2.89 -6.93
CA ARG A 53 0.09 2.89 -8.15
C ARG A 53 1.58 3.08 -7.83
N VAL A 54 1.91 3.96 -6.87
CA VAL A 54 3.28 4.16 -6.40
C VAL A 54 3.88 2.91 -5.73
N MET A 55 3.04 2.09 -5.10
CA MET A 55 3.46 0.89 -4.37
C MET A 55 3.41 -0.38 -5.21
N GLU A 56 3.15 -0.29 -6.52
CA GLU A 56 3.29 -1.42 -7.44
C GLU A 56 4.78 -1.80 -7.57
N PRO A 57 5.11 -3.10 -7.72
CA PRO A 57 4.21 -4.25 -7.82
C PRO A 57 3.76 -4.86 -6.47
N PHE A 58 4.36 -4.46 -5.34
CA PHE A 58 4.17 -5.12 -4.03
C PHE A 58 2.90 -4.68 -3.27
N THR A 59 1.86 -4.28 -4.00
CA THR A 59 0.57 -3.89 -3.43
C THR A 59 -0.59 -4.56 -4.17
N ALA A 60 -1.79 -4.49 -3.58
CA ALA A 60 -3.01 -4.99 -4.20
C ALA A 60 -3.75 -3.86 -4.95
N PRO A 61 -3.54 -3.67 -6.27
CA PRO A 61 -4.16 -2.57 -7.03
C PRO A 61 -5.69 -2.67 -7.01
N HIS A 62 -6.21 -3.90 -7.12
CA HIS A 62 -7.65 -4.19 -7.22
C HIS A 62 -8.35 -4.40 -5.88
N LEU A 63 -7.70 -4.09 -4.74
CA LEU A 63 -8.32 -4.25 -3.42
C LEU A 63 -9.56 -3.35 -3.27
N LYS A 64 -10.75 -3.94 -3.24
CA LYS A 64 -12.02 -3.22 -3.02
C LYS A 64 -12.37 -3.20 -1.53
N ALA A 65 -11.99 -2.13 -0.84
CA ALA A 65 -12.33 -1.94 0.57
C ALA A 65 -13.79 -1.47 0.73
N ASN A 66 -14.64 -2.33 1.29
CA ASN A 66 -16.02 -1.99 1.60
C ASN A 66 -16.11 -1.17 2.89
N LYS A 67 -17.18 -0.38 3.05
CA LYS A 67 -17.42 0.41 4.29
C LYS A 67 -17.57 -0.48 5.53
N LYS A 68 -18.02 -1.73 5.34
CA LYS A 68 -18.19 -2.73 6.40
C LYS A 68 -16.88 -3.35 6.87
N ASN A 69 -15.81 -3.26 6.05
CA ASN A 69 -14.54 -3.87 6.42
C ASN A 69 -13.89 -3.09 7.56
N SER A 70 -13.58 -3.82 8.62
CA SER A 70 -12.85 -3.28 9.76
C SER A 70 -11.35 -3.36 9.52
N LEU A 71 -10.56 -2.57 10.25
CA LEU A 71 -9.10 -2.72 10.24
C LEU A 71 -8.66 -4.12 10.67
N LYS A 72 -9.42 -4.77 11.58
CA LYS A 72 -9.14 -6.13 12.06
C LYS A 72 -9.22 -7.14 10.92
N ASP A 73 -10.15 -6.96 10.00
CA ASP A 73 -10.32 -7.85 8.84
C ASP A 73 -9.08 -7.80 7.95
N PHE A 74 -8.55 -6.60 7.69
CA PHE A 74 -7.33 -6.43 6.90
C PHE A 74 -6.09 -7.00 7.60
N ILE A 75 -6.01 -6.87 8.93
CA ILE A 75 -4.93 -7.49 9.71
C ILE A 75 -5.03 -9.02 9.65
N ALA A 76 -6.23 -9.60 9.78
CA ALA A 76 -6.41 -11.05 9.68
C ALA A 76 -6.04 -11.58 8.28
N ILE A 77 -6.36 -10.82 7.23
CA ILE A 77 -6.03 -11.18 5.85
C ILE A 77 -4.54 -10.96 5.53
N SER A 78 -3.88 -9.99 6.18
CA SER A 78 -2.49 -9.62 5.91
C SER A 78 -1.52 -10.81 5.93
N SER A 79 -1.73 -11.76 6.86
CA SER A 79 -0.90 -12.96 6.97
C SER A 79 -0.96 -13.89 5.76
N HIS A 80 -2.09 -13.90 5.03
CA HIS A 80 -2.30 -14.78 3.88
C HIS A 80 -1.69 -14.23 2.59
N PHE A 81 -1.49 -12.92 2.53
CA PHE A 81 -0.95 -12.20 1.37
C PHE A 81 0.45 -11.65 1.63
N HIS A 82 1.15 -12.17 2.64
CA HIS A 82 2.51 -11.76 3.01
C HIS A 82 2.67 -10.24 3.21
N VAL A 83 1.60 -9.59 3.68
CA VAL A 83 1.57 -8.14 3.88
C VAL A 83 2.31 -7.79 5.15
N SER A 84 3.28 -6.92 5.01
CA SER A 84 4.15 -6.45 6.09
C SER A 84 3.68 -5.12 6.67
N HIS A 85 3.13 -4.25 5.83
CA HIS A 85 2.71 -2.90 6.19
C HIS A 85 1.30 -2.58 5.66
N LEU A 86 0.53 -1.84 6.46
CA LEU A 86 -0.76 -1.27 6.04
C LEU A 86 -0.65 0.25 6.02
N ILE A 87 -1.11 0.87 4.94
CA ILE A 87 -1.27 2.32 4.83
C ILE A 87 -2.77 2.62 4.82
N THR A 88 -3.23 3.39 5.80
CA THR A 88 -4.64 3.76 5.91
C THR A 88 -4.84 5.26 5.86
N PHE A 89 -5.75 5.70 4.99
CA PHE A 89 -6.17 7.10 4.93
C PHE A 89 -7.52 7.28 5.60
N SER A 90 -7.63 8.25 6.49
CA SER A 90 -8.91 8.61 7.13
C SER A 90 -9.08 10.12 7.16
N LYS A 91 -10.32 10.59 7.01
CA LYS A 91 -10.68 12.00 7.10
C LYS A 91 -11.53 12.24 8.34
N THR A 92 -11.14 13.20 9.16
CA THR A 92 -11.98 13.75 10.24
C THR A 92 -12.43 15.17 9.87
N GLN A 93 -13.24 15.81 10.72
CA GLN A 93 -13.64 17.21 10.54
C GLN A 93 -12.42 18.15 10.52
N LEU A 94 -11.38 17.83 11.28
CA LEU A 94 -10.19 18.67 11.41
C LEU A 94 -9.21 18.49 10.23
N SER A 95 -8.90 17.24 9.88
CA SER A 95 -7.86 16.98 8.87
C SER A 95 -7.92 15.56 8.30
N THR A 96 -7.09 15.30 7.29
CA THR A 96 -6.85 13.96 6.76
C THR A 96 -5.59 13.39 7.38
N TYR A 97 -5.66 12.12 7.78
CA TYR A 97 -4.57 11.41 8.43
C TYR A 97 -4.16 10.21 7.61
N MET A 98 -2.85 10.00 7.52
CA MET A 98 -2.23 8.79 7.01
C MET A 98 -1.71 7.99 8.20
N ARG A 99 -2.12 6.72 8.35
CA ARG A 99 -1.52 5.80 9.32
C ARG A 99 -0.70 4.74 8.60
N LEU A 100 0.53 4.56 9.04
CA LEU A 100 1.41 3.47 8.63
C LEU A 100 1.47 2.45 9.77
N ILE A 101 1.09 1.21 9.51
CA ILE A 101 0.94 0.16 10.53
C ILE A 101 1.81 -1.02 10.13
N ARG A 102 2.67 -1.50 11.03
CA ARG A 102 3.40 -2.76 10.86
C ARG A 102 2.54 -3.93 11.37
N VAL A 103 2.34 -4.94 10.54
CA VAL A 103 1.52 -6.13 10.84
C VAL A 103 2.38 -7.40 10.93
N PRO A 104 2.03 -8.42 11.74
CA PRO A 104 0.85 -8.52 12.61
C PRO A 104 1.01 -7.81 13.96
N ARG A 105 2.25 -7.67 14.45
CA ARG A 105 2.59 -6.89 15.64
C ARG A 105 3.62 -5.85 15.26
N GLY A 106 3.39 -4.62 15.69
CA GLY A 106 4.35 -3.56 15.46
C GLY A 106 3.77 -2.17 15.72
N PRO A 107 4.61 -1.15 15.56
CA PRO A 107 4.23 0.23 15.82
C PRO A 107 3.26 0.74 14.76
N THR A 108 2.49 1.75 15.14
CA THR A 108 1.65 2.54 14.23
C THR A 108 2.12 3.98 14.24
N LEU A 109 2.48 4.50 13.08
CA LEU A 109 2.80 5.91 12.89
C LEU A 109 1.59 6.62 12.33
N ILE A 110 1.27 7.80 12.86
CA ILE A 110 0.13 8.60 12.44
C ILE A 110 0.64 9.97 12.00
N PHE A 111 0.37 10.31 10.74
CA PHE A 111 0.76 11.57 10.14
C PHE A 111 -0.47 12.40 9.81
N ARG A 112 -0.46 13.69 10.18
CA ARG A 112 -1.44 14.66 9.70
C ARG A 112 -1.01 15.17 8.33
N ILE A 113 -1.86 14.95 7.32
CA ILE A 113 -1.60 15.44 5.97
C ILE A 113 -1.92 16.93 5.95
N ARG A 114 -0.90 17.76 5.66
CA ARG A 114 -1.09 19.21 5.55
C ARG A 114 -1.67 19.60 4.19
N LYS A 115 -1.08 19.09 3.12
CA LYS A 115 -1.47 19.32 1.72
C LYS A 115 -1.21 18.04 0.92
N PHE A 116 -2.02 17.78 -0.10
CA PHE A 116 -1.81 16.71 -1.06
C PHE A 116 -2.33 17.15 -2.43
N THR A 117 -1.83 16.51 -3.49
CA THR A 117 -2.21 16.77 -4.89
C THR A 117 -2.47 15.44 -5.57
N HIS A 118 -3.36 15.40 -6.56
CA HIS A 118 -3.60 14.19 -7.34
C HIS A 118 -2.63 14.08 -8.51
N SER A 119 -2.29 12.83 -8.87
CA SER A 119 -1.41 12.56 -10.01
C SER A 119 -1.95 13.15 -11.31
N ARG A 120 -3.29 13.14 -11.48
CA ARG A 120 -3.96 13.74 -12.65
C ARG A 120 -3.75 15.25 -12.77
N ASP A 121 -3.73 15.96 -11.64
CA ASP A 121 -3.55 17.42 -11.61
C ASP A 121 -2.09 17.80 -11.89
N ILE A 122 -1.14 16.95 -11.47
CA ILE A 122 0.29 17.12 -11.79
C ILE A 122 0.52 16.91 -13.29
N VAL A 123 -0.01 15.81 -13.84
CA VAL A 123 0.12 15.48 -15.26
C VAL A 123 -0.50 16.57 -16.16
N SER A 124 -1.67 17.10 -15.79
CA SER A 124 -2.32 18.17 -16.56
C SER A 124 -1.62 19.52 -16.46
N SER A 125 -0.92 19.79 -15.34
CA SER A 125 -0.17 21.04 -15.16
C SER A 125 1.15 21.08 -15.94
N LEU A 126 1.69 19.93 -16.36
CA LEU A 126 2.96 19.85 -17.08
C LEU A 126 2.74 20.05 -18.58
N LYS A 127 3.54 20.94 -19.21
CA LYS A 127 3.48 21.15 -20.66
C LYS A 127 3.87 19.90 -21.47
N ARG A 128 4.74 19.05 -20.93
CA ARG A 128 5.23 17.81 -21.56
C ARG A 128 5.27 16.70 -20.49
N PRO A 129 4.13 16.04 -20.20
CA PRO A 129 4.10 14.97 -19.21
C PRO A 129 4.83 13.73 -19.76
N GLN A 130 5.82 13.23 -19.01
CA GLN A 130 6.48 11.96 -19.30
C GLN A 130 5.80 10.88 -18.46
N THR A 131 4.88 10.13 -19.07
CA THR A 131 4.17 9.04 -18.39
C THR A 131 4.53 7.71 -19.05
N PHE A 132 5.31 6.89 -18.35
CA PHE A 132 5.67 5.54 -18.80
C PHE A 132 4.90 4.51 -17.97
N PRO A 133 3.92 3.77 -18.53
CA PRO A 133 3.17 2.78 -17.75
C PRO A 133 4.06 1.71 -17.12
N LYS A 134 5.13 1.30 -17.81
CA LYS A 134 6.09 0.29 -17.33
C LYS A 134 6.89 0.72 -16.10
N GLN A 135 6.90 2.01 -15.74
CA GLN A 135 7.63 2.48 -14.55
C GLN A 135 7.10 1.87 -13.24
N PHE A 136 5.85 1.39 -13.24
CA PHE A 136 5.19 0.79 -12.08
C PHE A 136 5.38 -0.73 -12.00
N GLU A 137 6.05 -1.35 -12.99
CA GLU A 137 6.39 -2.78 -12.95
C GLU A 137 7.56 -3.05 -11.99
N HIS A 138 8.37 -2.02 -11.70
CA HIS A 138 9.53 -2.09 -10.81
C HIS A 138 9.26 -1.43 -9.47
N ALA A 139 9.97 -1.90 -8.44
CA ALA A 139 9.92 -1.34 -7.10
C ALA A 139 10.39 0.14 -7.10
N PRO A 140 9.72 1.04 -6.36
CA PRO A 140 10.19 2.41 -6.21
C PRO A 140 11.46 2.48 -5.35
N LEU A 141 12.31 3.47 -5.63
CA LEU A 141 13.49 3.79 -4.83
C LEU A 141 13.13 4.68 -3.65
N LEU A 142 13.61 4.33 -2.46
CA LEU A 142 13.46 5.16 -1.26
C LEU A 142 14.67 6.09 -1.10
N VAL A 143 14.43 7.40 -1.18
CA VAL A 143 15.42 8.44 -0.87
C VAL A 143 14.97 9.19 0.38
N MET A 144 15.78 9.16 1.44
CA MET A 144 15.50 9.86 2.69
C MET A 144 16.49 11.00 2.90
N ASN A 145 16.10 12.22 2.49
CA ASN A 145 16.91 13.41 2.69
C ASN A 145 16.63 14.04 4.07
N GLY A 146 17.68 14.39 4.81
CA GLY A 146 17.58 15.12 6.09
C GLY A 146 17.18 14.26 7.31
N PHE A 147 16.83 12.98 7.14
CA PHE A 147 16.50 12.10 8.27
C PHE A 147 17.72 11.72 9.11
N ALA A 148 18.91 11.61 8.49
CA ALA A 148 20.15 11.26 9.19
C ALA A 148 20.61 12.34 10.20
N ASN A 149 20.35 13.61 9.89
CA ASN A 149 20.74 14.75 10.73
C ASN A 149 19.80 14.97 11.93
N LEU A 150 18.69 14.22 12.00
CA LEU A 150 17.65 14.30 13.02
C LEU A 150 17.63 13.04 13.91
N ASN A 151 18.69 12.23 13.86
CA ASN A 151 18.80 10.92 14.51
C ASN A 151 18.82 10.95 16.05
N ASP A 152 18.93 12.12 16.68
CA ASP A 152 18.89 12.25 18.13
C ASP A 152 17.49 11.91 18.70
N SER A 153 16.46 12.03 17.87
CA SER A 153 15.08 11.76 18.26
C SER A 153 14.67 10.31 17.96
N VAL A 154 14.32 9.56 19.01
CA VAL A 154 13.84 8.15 18.93
C VAL A 154 12.70 7.98 17.92
N HIS A 155 11.79 8.94 17.83
CA HIS A 155 10.65 8.90 16.92
C HIS A 155 11.06 9.04 15.43
N ILE A 156 12.14 9.77 15.14
CA ILE A 156 12.68 9.90 13.79
C ILE A 156 13.39 8.62 13.37
N LYS A 157 14.18 8.01 14.27
CA LYS A 157 14.81 6.71 14.01
C LYS A 157 13.77 5.64 13.72
N LEU A 158 12.71 5.57 14.52
CA LEU A 158 11.59 4.65 14.30
C LEU A 158 10.91 4.89 12.94
N THR A 159 10.67 6.16 12.58
CA THR A 159 10.06 6.53 11.31
C THR A 159 10.93 6.10 10.13
N THR A 160 12.23 6.36 10.22
CA THR A 160 13.25 5.96 9.23
C THR A 160 13.24 4.45 9.03
N THR A 161 13.33 3.68 10.12
CA THR A 161 13.30 2.21 10.07
C THR A 161 11.99 1.67 9.51
N MET A 162 10.84 2.29 9.83
CA MET A 162 9.54 1.88 9.27
C MET A 162 9.46 2.12 7.76
N PHE A 163 9.96 3.25 7.26
CA PHE A 163 9.98 3.51 5.82
C PHE A 163 10.98 2.62 5.08
N GLN A 164 12.17 2.39 5.63
CA GLN A 164 13.17 1.49 5.05
C GLN A 164 12.62 0.06 4.89
N ASN A 165 12.00 -0.48 5.94
CA ASN A 165 11.46 -1.84 5.93
C ASN A 165 10.19 -2.00 5.09
N MET A 166 9.61 -0.89 4.60
CA MET A 166 8.41 -0.92 3.75
C MET A 166 8.75 -1.28 2.30
N PHE A 167 10.01 -1.12 1.88
CA PHE A 167 10.47 -1.42 0.53
C PHE A 167 11.52 -2.53 0.57
N PRO A 168 11.69 -3.31 -0.51
CA PRO A 168 12.75 -4.31 -0.57
C PRO A 168 14.12 -3.64 -0.43
N SER A 169 15.01 -4.25 0.34
CA SER A 169 16.39 -3.80 0.46
C SER A 169 17.11 -3.94 -0.90
N ILE A 170 17.77 -2.88 -1.32
CA ILE A 170 18.48 -2.82 -2.59
C ILE A 170 19.94 -3.16 -2.35
N ASN A 171 20.41 -4.27 -2.91
CA ASN A 171 21.82 -4.65 -2.91
C ASN A 171 22.48 -4.05 -4.15
N VAL A 172 23.29 -3.01 -3.97
CA VAL A 172 23.93 -2.24 -5.07
C VAL A 172 24.75 -3.13 -6.02
N THR A 173 25.22 -4.29 -5.55
CA THR A 173 26.01 -5.24 -6.34
C THR A 173 25.18 -6.15 -7.26
N THR A 174 23.87 -6.30 -7.02
CA THR A 174 23.01 -7.24 -7.76
C THR A 174 21.85 -6.55 -8.49
N VAL A 175 21.78 -5.23 -8.44
CA VAL A 175 20.67 -4.47 -8.99
C VAL A 175 21.02 -4.09 -10.43
N ASP A 176 20.14 -4.49 -11.34
CA ASP A 176 20.16 -4.07 -12.74
C ASP A 176 19.40 -2.73 -12.84
N LEU A 177 20.11 -1.66 -13.23
CA LEU A 177 19.62 -0.27 -13.25
C LEU A 177 19.27 0.21 -14.66
#